data_AF-A0AA44MQ71-F1
#
_entry.id   AF-A0AA44MQ71-F1
#
_cell.length_a   1.000
_cell.length_b   1.000
_cell.length_c   1.000
_cell.angle_alpha   90.00
_cell.angle_beta   90.00
_cell.angle_gamma   90.00
#
_symmetry.space_group_name_H-M   'P 1'
#
loop_
_entity.id
_entity.type
_entity.pdbx_description
1 polymer ?
#
loop_
_entity_poly.entity_id
_entity_poly.type
_entity_poly.pdbx_seq_one_letter_code
_entity_poly.pdbx_strand_id
1 'polypeptide(L)'
;MINAADTSKFWIYTSKDPRANYLTDLGLVFPESLKEFESEDSFAKEISAEEANKINDADVIITYGDDKTLEALQKDPLLGKINAIKNGAVAVIPDNTPLAASCTPTPLSINYTIEEYLNLLGNACKNAK
;
A
#
# COMPACT_ATOMS: atom_id res chain seq x y z
N MET A 1 5.66 0.00 2.01
CA MET A 1 6.07 -1.25 2.69
C MET A 1 6.13 -0.98 4.18
N ILE A 2 5.29 -1.69 4.95
CA ILE A 2 5.33 -1.64 6.40
C ILE A 2 5.94 -2.96 6.88
N ASN A 3 6.97 -2.88 7.75
CA ASN A 3 7.53 -4.06 8.39
C ASN A 3 6.72 -4.36 9.66
N ALA A 4 6.02 -5.49 9.71
CA ALA A 4 5.25 -5.86 10.89
C ALA A 4 6.12 -6.11 12.15
N ALA A 5 7.42 -6.37 11.98
CA ALA A 5 8.37 -6.53 13.09
C ALA A 5 8.99 -5.21 13.57
N ASP A 6 8.93 -4.15 12.75
CA ASP A 6 9.39 -2.80 13.09
C ASP A 6 8.45 -1.76 12.48
N THR A 7 7.47 -1.34 13.28
CA THR A 7 6.47 -0.35 12.89
C THR A 7 6.92 1.08 13.14
N SER A 8 8.17 1.32 13.59
CA SER A 8 8.66 2.68 13.89
C SER A 8 8.77 3.56 12.65
N LYS A 9 8.97 2.94 11.48
CA LYS A 9 9.04 3.59 10.18
C LYS A 9 8.42 2.72 9.10
N PHE A 10 8.00 3.34 8.00
CA PHE A 10 7.51 2.64 6.84
C PHE A 10 7.85 3.40 5.56
N TRP A 11 7.75 2.70 4.43
CA TRP A 11 8.03 3.27 3.11
C TRP A 11 6.74 3.54 2.34
N ILE A 12 6.66 4.72 1.72
CA ILE A 12 5.65 5.06 0.72
C ILE A 12 6.34 5.08 -0.65
N TYR A 13 5.73 4.43 -1.65
CA TYR A 13 6.19 4.53 -3.03
C TYR A 13 5.63 5.80 -3.66
N THR A 14 6.46 6.57 -4.35
CA THR A 14 6.06 7.83 -5.01
C THR A 14 5.37 7.55 -6.33
N SER A 15 4.76 8.57 -6.94
CA SER A 15 4.11 8.45 -8.25
C SER A 15 5.06 8.06 -9.38
N LYS A 16 6.38 8.12 -9.14
CA LYS A 16 7.44 7.73 -10.08
C LYS A 16 7.77 6.24 -10.03
N ASP A 17 7.36 5.52 -8.98
CA ASP A 17 7.53 4.06 -8.94
C ASP A 17 6.47 3.40 -9.84
N PRO A 18 6.88 2.49 -10.75
CA PRO A 18 5.95 1.81 -11.64
C PRO A 18 4.85 1.03 -10.89
N ARG A 19 5.13 0.53 -9.68
CA ARG A 19 4.13 -0.20 -8.88
C ARG A 19 3.03 0.69 -8.34
N ALA A 20 3.36 1.96 -8.06
CA ALA A 20 2.40 2.96 -7.63
C ALA A 20 1.60 3.45 -8.85
N ASN A 21 2.30 3.82 -9.92
CA ASN A 21 1.65 4.36 -11.12
C ASN A 21 0.67 3.36 -11.76
N TYR A 22 0.98 2.05 -11.70
CA TYR A 22 0.10 1.00 -12.18
C TYR A 22 -1.30 1.03 -11.53
N LEU A 23 -1.42 1.48 -10.28
CA LEU A 23 -2.72 1.60 -9.60
C LEU A 23 -3.63 2.60 -10.30
N THR A 24 -3.06 3.62 -10.95
CA THR A 24 -3.83 4.61 -11.71
C THR A 24 -4.38 4.05 -13.01
N ASP A 25 -3.66 3.11 -13.65
CA ASP A 25 -4.16 2.37 -14.82
C ASP A 25 -5.36 1.47 -14.44
N LEU A 26 -5.43 1.03 -13.18
CA LEU A 26 -6.53 0.24 -12.61
C LEU A 26 -7.70 1.12 -12.10
N GLY A 27 -7.60 2.45 -12.23
CA GLY A 27 -8.66 3.40 -11.88
C GLY A 27 -8.60 3.96 -10.45
N LEU A 28 -7.58 3.63 -9.66
CA LEU A 28 -7.34 4.29 -8.37
C LEU A 28 -6.65 5.64 -8.59
N VAL A 29 -6.66 6.49 -7.56
CA VAL A 29 -5.96 7.78 -7.57
C VAL A 29 -5.06 7.91 -6.35
N PHE A 30 -4.01 8.73 -6.46
CA PHE A 30 -3.18 9.05 -5.31
C PHE A 30 -3.87 10.09 -4.42
N PRO A 31 -3.75 9.96 -3.08
CA PRO A 31 -4.19 11.00 -2.15
C PRO A 31 -3.32 12.26 -2.30
N GLU A 32 -3.86 13.41 -1.88
CA GLU A 32 -3.14 14.68 -1.94
C GLU A 32 -1.88 14.68 -1.05
N SER A 33 -1.91 13.95 0.07
CA SER A 33 -0.76 13.76 0.96
C SER A 33 0.47 13.17 0.28
N LEU A 34 0.30 12.40 -0.81
CA LEU A 34 1.44 11.82 -1.53
C LEU A 34 2.38 12.91 -2.07
N LYS A 35 1.84 14.08 -2.43
CA LYS A 35 2.62 15.21 -2.97
C LYS A 35 3.68 15.73 -1.98
N GLU A 36 3.45 15.58 -0.68
CA GLU A 36 4.44 15.96 0.35
C GLU A 36 5.64 15.01 0.37
N PHE A 37 5.46 13.78 -0.10
CA PHE A 37 6.47 12.72 -0.09
C PHE A 37 7.13 12.49 -1.45
N GLU A 38 6.67 13.21 -2.48
CA GLU A 38 7.29 13.21 -3.79
C GLU A 38 8.73 13.73 -3.75
N SER A 39 9.59 13.14 -4.58
CA SER A 39 10.98 13.53 -4.71
C SER A 39 11.47 13.28 -6.13
N GLU A 40 12.38 14.11 -6.64
CA GLU A 40 13.05 13.87 -7.92
C GLU A 40 14.02 12.71 -7.90
N ASP A 41 14.61 12.42 -6.74
CA ASP A 41 15.76 11.53 -6.64
C ASP A 41 15.40 10.10 -6.21
N SER A 42 14.14 9.83 -5.84
CA SER A 42 13.74 8.54 -5.28
C SER A 42 12.33 8.09 -5.70
N PHE A 43 12.19 6.77 -5.85
CA PHE A 43 10.92 6.08 -6.09
C PHE A 43 10.18 5.73 -4.79
N ALA A 44 10.84 5.89 -3.63
CA ALA A 44 10.23 5.63 -2.33
C ALA A 44 10.74 6.60 -1.26
N LYS A 45 9.88 6.92 -0.29
CA LYS A 45 10.18 7.77 0.84
C LYS A 45 9.96 7.00 2.15
N GLU A 46 10.98 6.97 3.00
CA GLU A 46 10.84 6.51 4.38
C GLU A 46 10.15 7.59 5.22
N ILE A 47 9.15 7.18 6.00
CA ILE A 47 8.29 8.01 6.84
C ILE A 47 8.32 7.45 8.27
N SER A 48 8.39 8.35 9.25
CA SER A 48 8.25 7.98 10.66
C SER A 48 6.80 7.61 10.98
N ALA A 49 6.58 6.63 11.85
CA ALA A 49 5.23 6.31 12.33
C ALA A 49 4.55 7.48 13.07
N GLU A 50 5.33 8.45 13.57
CA GLU A 50 4.78 9.69 14.15
C GLU A 50 4.10 10.57 13.10
N GLU A 51 4.48 10.44 11.84
CA GLU A 51 3.89 11.16 10.69
C GLU A 51 2.73 10.39 10.05
N ALA A 52 2.35 9.22 10.60
CA ALA A 52 1.26 8.37 10.10
C ALA A 52 -0.06 9.12 9.88
N ASN A 53 -0.31 10.18 10.65
CA ASN A 53 -1.53 10.99 10.50
C ASN A 53 -1.62 11.73 9.16
N LYS A 54 -0.49 11.95 8.47
CA LYS A 54 -0.45 12.65 7.18
C LYS A 54 -1.12 11.87 6.05
N ILE A 55 -1.19 10.55 6.16
CA ILE A 55 -1.79 9.65 5.14
C ILE A 55 -3.23 9.23 5.46
N ASN A 56 -3.92 9.96 6.34
CA ASN A 56 -5.31 9.67 6.71
C ASN A 56 -6.33 9.96 5.60
N ASP A 57 -5.90 10.63 4.54
CA ASP A 57 -6.66 10.89 3.32
C ASP A 57 -6.58 9.74 2.30
N ALA A 58 -5.84 8.67 2.59
CA ALA A 58 -5.85 7.45 1.80
C ALA A 58 -7.05 6.55 2.19
N ASP A 59 -7.88 6.22 1.21
CA ASP A 59 -9.02 5.32 1.37
C ASP A 59 -8.61 3.84 1.53
N VAL A 60 -7.53 3.45 0.85
CA VAL A 60 -6.99 2.09 0.84
C VAL A 60 -5.46 2.14 0.91
N ILE A 61 -4.86 1.21 1.66
CA ILE A 61 -3.40 1.03 1.74
C ILE A 61 -3.02 -0.31 1.14
N ILE A 62 -1.92 -0.35 0.39
CA ILE A 62 -1.35 -1.58 -0.16
C ILE A 62 0.00 -1.82 0.51
N THR A 63 0.24 -3.03 1.00
CA THR A 63 1.53 -3.42 1.57
C THR A 63 1.84 -4.88 1.26
N TYR A 64 3.13 -5.21 1.20
CA TYR A 64 3.56 -6.60 1.27
C TYR A 64 3.48 -7.10 2.70
N GLY A 65 3.16 -8.39 2.87
CA GLY A 65 3.05 -9.02 4.17
C GLY A 65 2.48 -10.43 4.10
N ASP A 66 1.88 -10.85 5.20
CA ASP A 66 1.30 -12.18 5.43
C ASP A 66 -0.10 -12.08 6.07
N ASP A 67 -0.67 -13.23 6.43
CA ASP A 67 -1.99 -13.36 7.06
C ASP A 67 -2.12 -12.65 8.42
N LYS A 68 -1.00 -12.29 9.05
CA LYS A 68 -0.95 -11.61 10.36
C LYS A 68 -0.76 -10.11 10.25
N THR A 69 -0.38 -9.62 9.07
CA THR A 69 0.03 -8.23 8.87
C THR A 69 -1.08 -7.25 9.20
N LEU A 70 -2.31 -7.46 8.70
CA LEU A 70 -3.43 -6.55 8.99
C LEU A 70 -3.75 -6.49 10.50
N GLU A 71 -3.83 -7.65 11.17
CA GLU A 71 -4.10 -7.69 12.61
C GLU A 71 -2.99 -7.00 13.41
N ALA A 72 -1.73 -7.19 13.04
CA ALA A 72 -0.60 -6.52 13.67
C ALA A 72 -0.68 -5.00 13.50
N LEU A 73 -0.97 -4.51 12.29
CA LEU A 73 -1.12 -3.08 12.00
C LEU A 73 -2.28 -2.45 12.77
N GLN A 74 -3.40 -3.16 12.92
CA GLN A 74 -4.56 -2.67 13.67
C GLN A 74 -4.31 -2.60 15.18
N LYS A 75 -3.43 -3.46 15.71
CA LYS A 75 -3.01 -3.42 17.12
C LYS A 75 -1.91 -2.40 17.40
N ASP A 76 -1.27 -1.87 16.36
CA ASP A 76 -0.20 -0.90 16.52
C ASP A 76 -0.74 0.43 17.07
N PRO A 77 -0.12 1.02 18.13
CA PRO A 77 -0.63 2.21 18.78
C PRO A 77 -0.56 3.49 17.93
N LEU A 78 0.26 3.51 16.87
CA LEU A 78 0.40 4.64 15.96
C LEU A 78 -0.30 4.33 14.63
N LEU A 79 0.08 3.25 13.95
CA LEU A 79 -0.43 2.90 12.63
C LEU A 79 -1.89 2.44 12.66
N GLY A 80 -2.33 1.81 13.76
CA GLY A 80 -3.73 1.42 13.95
C GLY A 80 -4.70 2.60 14.00
N LYS A 81 -4.21 3.84 14.14
CA LYS A 81 -5.01 5.06 14.09
C LYS A 81 -5.27 5.55 12.66
N ILE A 82 -4.49 5.10 11.68
CA ILE A 82 -4.67 5.46 10.27
C ILE A 82 -6.03 4.95 9.80
N ASN A 83 -6.80 5.80 9.11
CA ASN A 83 -8.17 5.48 8.71
C ASN A 83 -8.29 4.18 7.91
N ALA A 84 -7.47 3.99 6.87
CA ALA A 84 -7.49 2.76 6.06
C ALA A 84 -7.19 1.50 6.89
N ILE A 85 -6.17 1.54 7.76
CA ILE A 85 -5.80 0.41 8.63
C ILE A 85 -6.92 0.09 9.62
N LYS A 86 -7.42 1.11 10.31
CA LYS A 86 -8.53 1.01 11.27
C LYS A 86 -9.80 0.45 10.62
N ASN A 87 -10.08 0.84 9.38
CA ASN A 87 -11.24 0.36 8.63
C ASN A 87 -11.03 -1.05 8.06
N GLY A 88 -9.80 -1.58 8.02
CA GLY A 88 -9.49 -2.83 7.34
C GLY A 88 -9.41 -2.68 5.82
N ALA A 89 -9.29 -1.45 5.31
CA ALA A 89 -9.07 -1.14 3.91
C ALA A 89 -7.57 -1.29 3.57
N VAL A 90 -7.04 -2.50 3.77
CA VAL A 90 -5.64 -2.83 3.51
C VAL A 90 -5.55 -4.03 2.59
N ALA A 91 -4.93 -3.82 1.44
CA ALA A 91 -4.56 -4.85 0.49
C ALA A 91 -3.19 -5.42 0.89
N VAL A 92 -3.19 -6.57 1.56
CA VAL A 92 -1.96 -7.28 1.93
C VAL A 92 -1.56 -8.23 0.80
N ILE A 93 -0.50 -7.87 0.07
CA ILE A 93 0.06 -8.70 -0.99
C ILE A 93 0.99 -9.75 -0.35
N PRO A 94 0.75 -11.06 -0.55
CA PRO A 94 1.59 -12.10 0.03
C PRO A 94 3.04 -11.97 -0.40
N ASP A 95 3.94 -11.74 0.55
CA ASP A 95 5.35 -11.48 0.25
C ASP A 95 6.05 -12.68 -0.40
N ASN A 96 7.06 -12.41 -1.23
CA ASN A 96 7.83 -13.43 -1.96
C ASN A 96 6.98 -14.40 -2.83
N THR A 97 5.89 -13.90 -3.42
CA THR A 97 5.02 -14.65 -4.35
C THR A 97 5.06 -14.07 -5.77
N PRO A 98 4.59 -14.83 -6.80
CA PRO A 98 4.43 -14.28 -8.15
C PRO A 98 3.54 -13.03 -8.19
N LEU A 99 2.52 -12.96 -7.35
CA LEU A 99 1.66 -11.78 -7.23
C LEU A 99 2.45 -10.56 -6.74
N ALA A 100 3.25 -10.71 -5.68
CA ALA A 100 4.10 -9.62 -5.17
C ALA A 100 5.12 -9.12 -6.21
N ALA A 101 5.76 -10.04 -6.94
CA ALA A 101 6.68 -9.69 -8.01
C ALA A 101 5.99 -8.97 -9.17
N SER A 102 4.73 -9.29 -9.45
CA SER A 102 3.95 -8.69 -10.53
C SER A 102 3.50 -7.25 -10.26
N CYS A 103 3.56 -6.78 -9.00
CA CYS A 103 3.18 -5.42 -8.63
C CYS A 103 4.00 -4.35 -9.36
N THR A 104 5.25 -4.65 -9.74
CA THR A 104 6.01 -3.85 -10.72
C THR A 104 5.72 -4.42 -12.12
N PRO A 105 4.75 -3.88 -12.87
CA PRO A 105 4.16 -4.60 -13.99
C PRO A 105 5.08 -4.69 -15.21
N THR A 106 4.91 -5.78 -15.94
CA THR A 106 5.40 -5.99 -17.30
C THR A 106 4.23 -6.44 -18.18
N PRO A 107 4.30 -6.37 -19.51
CA PRO A 107 3.22 -6.83 -20.38
C PRO A 107 2.78 -8.27 -20.11
N LEU A 108 3.72 -9.15 -19.74
CA LEU A 108 3.43 -10.55 -19.43
C LEU A 108 2.86 -10.73 -18.03
N SER A 109 3.39 -10.02 -17.03
CA SER A 109 2.91 -10.16 -15.65
C SER A 109 1.49 -9.64 -15.49
N ILE A 110 1.12 -8.55 -16.19
CA ILE A 110 -0.26 -8.02 -16.19
C ILE A 110 -1.23 -9.13 -16.63
N ASN A 111 -1.00 -9.74 -17.79
CA ASN A 111 -1.88 -10.80 -18.28
C ASN A 111 -1.94 -12.01 -17.33
N TYR A 112 -0.87 -12.27 -16.59
CA TYR A 112 -0.79 -13.42 -15.69
C TYR A 112 -1.49 -13.19 -14.34
N THR A 113 -1.45 -11.96 -13.78
CA THR A 113 -1.87 -11.70 -12.39
C THR A 113 -2.98 -10.67 -12.22
N ILE A 114 -3.41 -9.97 -13.27
CA ILE A 114 -4.35 -8.84 -13.12
C ILE A 114 -5.67 -9.22 -12.44
N GLU A 115 -6.23 -10.40 -12.72
CA GLU A 115 -7.49 -10.84 -12.11
C GLU A 115 -7.34 -11.07 -10.60
N GLU A 116 -6.26 -11.73 -10.18
CA GLU A 116 -5.94 -11.94 -8.77
C GLU A 116 -5.66 -10.62 -8.06
N TYR A 117 -4.93 -9.72 -8.71
CA TYR A 117 -4.60 -8.40 -8.16
C TYR A 117 -5.85 -7.54 -7.98
N LEU A 118 -6.74 -7.50 -8.98
CA LEU A 118 -8.02 -6.80 -8.89
C LEU A 118 -8.95 -7.39 -7.83
N ASN A 119 -8.96 -8.72 -7.64
CA ASN A 119 -9.75 -9.35 -6.59
C ASN A 119 -9.30 -8.87 -5.20
N LEU A 120 -7.99 -8.84 -4.97
CA LEU A 120 -7.39 -8.41 -3.72
C LEU A 120 -7.66 -6.92 -3.44
N LEU A 121 -7.41 -6.06 -4.44
CA LEU A 121 -7.71 -4.62 -4.33
C LEU A 121 -9.20 -4.37 -4.09
N GLY A 122 -10.08 -5.04 -4.85
CA GLY A 122 -11.52 -4.91 -4.71
C GLY A 122 -12.03 -5.33 -3.33
N ASN A 123 -11.45 -6.37 -2.73
CA ASN A 123 -11.80 -6.78 -1.37
C ASN A 123 -11.35 -5.76 -0.32
N ALA A 124 -10.17 -5.15 -0.48
CA ALA A 124 -9.70 -4.09 0.40
C ALA A 124 -10.57 -2.83 0.27
N CYS A 125 -10.90 -2.41 -0.95
CA CYS A 125 -11.72 -1.22 -1.21
C CYS A 125 -13.15 -1.31 -0.68
N LYS A 126 -13.72 -2.52 -0.50
CA LYS A 126 -15.03 -2.69 0.16
C LYS A 126 -15.06 -2.19 1.60
N ASN A 127 -13.90 -2.10 2.25
CA ASN A 127 -13.76 -1.62 3.62
C ASN A 127 -13.44 -0.11 3.68
N ALA A 128 -13.17 0.55 2.55
CA ALA A 128 -13.02 2.00 2.48
C ALA A 128 -14.38 2.68 2.73
N LYS A 129 -14.37 3.87 3.34
CA LYS A 129 -15.57 4.61 3.76
C LYS A 129 -15.61 6.00 3.17
#